data_AF-A0A968JPL6-F1
#
_entry.id   AF-A0A968JPL6-F1
#
_cell.length_a   1.000
_cell.length_b   1.000
_cell.length_c   1.000
_cell.angle_alpha   90.00
_cell.angle_beta   90.00
_cell.angle_gamma   90.00
#
_symmetry.space_group_name_H-M   'P 1'
#
loop_
_entity.id
_entity.type
_entity.pdbx_description
1 polymer ?
#
loop_
_entity_poly.entity_id
_entity_poly.type
_entity_poly.pdbx_seq_one_letter_code
_entity_poly.pdbx_strand_id
1 'polypeptide(L)'
;MPIFSHEIRTPMNSILGFTEILMKSIKKDEYKRKMKVIYQSGNQLINLINDIMDISKLEAGEIRITKSIFNLNETMVQVQEQFEGIHLSHENH
;
A
#
# COMPACT_ATOMS: atom_id res chain seq x y z
N MET A 1 1.96 -18.88 -5.42
CA MET A 1 3.45 -18.81 -5.42
C MET A 1 3.97 -17.89 -4.29
N PRO A 2 4.01 -18.37 -3.03
CA PRO A 2 4.33 -17.53 -1.86
C PRO A 2 5.79 -17.00 -1.83
N ILE A 3 6.71 -17.75 -2.43
CA ILE A 3 8.15 -17.45 -2.44
C ILE A 3 8.45 -16.15 -3.20
N PHE A 4 7.81 -15.91 -4.34
CA PHE A 4 7.99 -14.69 -5.13
C PHE A 4 7.58 -13.42 -4.37
N SER A 5 6.47 -13.46 -3.61
CA SER A 5 6.09 -12.33 -2.75
C SER A 5 7.14 -12.10 -1.66
N HIS A 6 7.69 -13.17 -1.08
CA HIS A 6 8.70 -13.09 -0.03
C HIS A 6 10.04 -12.53 -0.54
N GLU A 7 10.48 -12.97 -1.72
CA GLU A 7 11.72 -12.51 -2.36
C GLU A 7 11.63 -11.07 -2.85
N ILE A 8 10.45 -10.58 -3.24
CA ILE A 8 10.27 -9.18 -3.63
C ILE A 8 10.03 -8.26 -2.43
N ARG A 9 9.32 -8.74 -1.39
CA ARG A 9 9.03 -7.95 -0.18
C ARG A 9 10.30 -7.55 0.57
N THR A 10 11.31 -8.42 0.61
CA THR A 10 12.58 -8.16 1.30
C THR A 10 13.35 -6.95 0.74
N PRO A 11 13.71 -6.91 -0.56
CA PRO A 11 14.39 -5.74 -1.14
C PRO A 11 13.51 -4.48 -1.13
N MET A 12 12.19 -4.62 -1.32
CA MET A 12 11.28 -3.48 -1.26
C MET A 12 11.18 -2.87 0.14
N ASN A 13 11.11 -3.71 1.18
CA ASN A 13 11.12 -3.25 2.57
C ASN A 13 12.43 -2.54 2.91
N SER A 14 13.57 -3.02 2.41
CA SER A 14 14.85 -2.30 2.55
C SER A 14 14.80 -0.92 1.90
N ILE A 15 14.33 -0.82 0.65
CA ILE A 15 14.22 0.47 -0.06
C ILE A 15 13.31 1.44 0.69
N LEU A 16 12.14 1.00 1.15
CA LEU A 16 11.19 1.83 1.90
C LEU A 16 11.77 2.25 3.26
N GLY A 17 12.39 1.33 3.99
CA GLY A 17 13.01 1.62 5.29
C GLY A 17 14.14 2.64 5.19
N PHE A 18 15.03 2.49 4.20
CA PHE A 18 16.08 3.49 3.95
C PHE A 18 15.51 4.83 3.51
N THR A 19 14.48 4.83 2.65
CA THR A 19 13.80 6.06 2.22
C THR A 19 13.21 6.80 3.42
N GLU A 20 12.56 6.09 4.34
CA GLU A 20 11.99 6.68 5.55
C GLU A 20 13.05 7.25 6.51
N ILE A 21 14.17 6.55 6.69
CA ILE A 21 15.31 7.04 7.49
C ILE A 21 15.87 8.34 6.87
N LEU A 22 16.05 8.37 5.56
CA LEU A 22 16.56 9.55 4.84
C LEU A 22 15.58 10.73 4.91
N MET A 23 14.27 10.48 4.84
CA MET A 23 13.25 11.52 5.01
C MET A 23 13.31 12.20 6.38
N LYS A 24 13.79 11.52 7.42
CA LYS A 24 13.98 12.07 8.77
C LYS A 24 15.22 12.96 8.88
N SER A 25 16.24 12.76 8.05
CA SER A 25 17.54 13.46 8.14
C SER A 25 17.74 14.57 7.10
N ILE A 26 16.98 14.55 5.99
CA ILE A 26 17.07 15.55 4.93
C ILE A 26 16.53 16.91 5.38
N LYS A 27 17.38 17.95 5.25
CA LYS A 27 17.02 19.36 5.54
C LYS A 27 16.46 20.12 4.35
N LYS A 28 16.75 19.70 3.12
CA LYS A 28 16.33 20.40 1.89
C LYS A 28 14.98 19.85 1.40
N ASP A 29 13.98 20.71 1.30
CA ASP A 29 12.61 20.34 0.93
C ASP A 29 12.51 19.64 -0.43
N GLU A 30 13.35 20.02 -1.40
CA GLU A 30 13.41 19.39 -2.72
C GLU A 30 13.71 17.88 -2.61
N TYR A 31 14.69 17.51 -1.80
CA TYR A 31 15.05 16.10 -1.59
C TYR A 31 13.98 15.37 -0.79
N LYS A 32 13.34 16.04 0.16
CA LYS A 32 12.21 15.47 0.92
C LYS A 32 11.04 15.13 0.00
N ARG A 33 10.72 15.99 -0.97
CA ARG A 33 9.70 15.74 -2.00
C ARG A 33 10.07 14.55 -2.88
N LYS A 34 11.32 14.47 -3.34
CA LYS A 34 11.81 13.32 -4.13
C LYS A 34 11.74 12.00 -3.35
N MET A 35 12.14 12.01 -2.09
CA MET A 35 12.02 10.82 -1.23
C MET A 35 10.56 10.41 -1.01
N LYS A 36 9.65 11.38 -0.83
CA LYS A 36 8.21 11.10 -0.74
C LYS A 36 7.69 10.39 -2.00
N VAL A 37 8.13 10.82 -3.18
CA VAL A 37 7.77 10.15 -4.45
C VAL A 37 8.31 8.73 -4.48
N ILE A 38 9.59 8.50 -4.14
CA ILE A 38 10.17 7.14 -4.09
C ILE A 38 9.40 6.25 -3.12
N TYR A 39 9.07 6.75 -1.93
CA TYR A 39 8.30 6.03 -0.93
C TYR A 39 6.90 5.66 -1.42
N GLN A 40 6.19 6.61 -2.04
CA GLN A 40 4.86 6.39 -2.61
C GLN A 40 4.90 5.37 -3.75
N SER A 41 5.85 5.49 -4.67
CA SER A 41 6.02 4.54 -5.78
C SER A 41 6.39 3.14 -5.29
N GLY A 42 7.22 3.04 -4.24
CA GLY A 42 7.56 1.75 -3.65
C GLY A 42 6.35 1.06 -3.03
N ASN A 43 5.51 1.80 -2.30
CA ASN A 43 4.26 1.26 -1.77
C ASN A 43 3.27 0.86 -2.88
N GLN A 44 3.15 1.67 -3.93
CA GLN A 44 2.32 1.34 -5.09
C GLN A 44 2.77 0.03 -5.76
N LEU A 45 4.08 -0.17 -5.91
CA LEU A 45 4.63 -1.40 -6.48
C LEU A 45 4.32 -2.62 -5.61
N ILE A 46 4.49 -2.52 -4.29
CA ILE A 46 4.13 -3.60 -3.36
C ILE A 46 2.64 -3.96 -3.48
N ASN A 47 1.77 -2.97 -3.57
CA ASN A 47 0.33 -3.19 -3.73
C ASN A 47 0.03 -3.92 -5.04
N LEU A 48 0.61 -3.48 -6.16
CA LEU A 48 0.44 -4.15 -7.45
C LEU A 48 0.90 -5.61 -7.42
N ILE A 49 2.03 -5.89 -6.75
CA ILE A 49 2.51 -7.26 -6.58
C ILE A 49 1.52 -8.10 -5.75
N ASN A 50 0.95 -7.53 -4.69
CA ASN A 50 -0.07 -8.21 -3.89
C ASN A 50 -1.32 -8.52 -4.73
N ASP A 51 -1.78 -7.57 -5.56
CA ASP A 51 -2.94 -7.75 -6.44
C ASP A 51 -2.70 -8.90 -7.45
N ILE A 52 -1.53 -8.94 -8.09
CA ILE A 52 -1.14 -10.02 -9.01
C ILE A 52 -1.12 -11.37 -8.29
N MET A 53 -0.60 -11.40 -7.06
CA MET A 53 -0.55 -12.62 -6.25
C MET A 53 -1.95 -13.10 -5.87
N ASP A 54 -2.86 -12.21 -5.52
CA ASP A 54 -4.23 -12.56 -5.16
C ASP A 54 -5.01 -13.07 -6.37
N ILE A 55 -4.81 -12.49 -7.55
CA ILE A 55 -5.32 -13.04 -8.83
C ILE A 55 -4.76 -14.44 -9.07
N SER A 56 -3.45 -14.65 -8.86
CA SER A 56 -2.82 -15.97 -9.05
C SER A 56 -3.43 -17.03 -8.13
N LYS A 57 -3.75 -16.68 -6.87
CA LYS A 57 -4.45 -17.57 -5.94
C LYS A 57 -5.89 -17.84 -6.40
N LEU A 58 -6.56 -16.83 -6.95
CA LEU A 58 -7.92 -16.95 -7.49
C LEU A 58 -7.95 -17.98 -8.62
N GLU A 59 -7.08 -17.84 -9.60
CA GLU A 59 -6.99 -18.73 -10.78
C GLU A 59 -6.60 -20.15 -10.40
N ALA A 60 -5.74 -20.32 -9.39
CA ALA A 60 -5.35 -21.63 -8.86
C ALA A 60 -6.44 -22.29 -7.98
N GLY A 61 -7.55 -21.60 -7.71
CA GLY A 61 -8.60 -22.10 -6.80
C GLY A 61 -8.16 -22.15 -5.32
N GLU A 62 -7.10 -21.41 -4.95
CA GLU A 62 -6.51 -21.41 -3.61
C GLU A 62 -7.15 -20.35 -2.68
N ILE A 63 -8.10 -19.55 -3.16
CA ILE A 63 -8.83 -18.58 -2.33
C ILE A 63 -9.73 -19.31 -1.33
N ARG A 64 -9.62 -18.94 -0.05
CA ARG A 64 -10.50 -19.40 1.03
C ARG A 64 -11.32 -18.24 1.54
N ILE A 65 -12.65 -18.36 1.45
CA ILE A 65 -13.59 -17.41 2.05
C ILE A 65 -13.78 -17.76 3.52
N THR A 66 -13.45 -16.82 4.41
CA THR A 66 -13.73 -16.94 5.84
C THR A 66 -15.08 -16.31 6.14
N LYS A 67 -16.05 -17.11 6.57
CA LYS A 67 -17.34 -16.61 7.05
C LYS A 67 -17.19 -16.18 8.51
N SER A 68 -17.50 -14.92 8.80
CA SER A 68 -17.52 -14.37 10.16
C SER A 68 -18.71 -13.42 10.31
N ILE A 69 -19.15 -13.22 11.56
CA ILE A 69 -20.11 -12.16 11.90
C ILE A 69 -19.33 -10.85 11.89
N PHE A 70 -19.83 -9.85 11.17
CA PHE A 70 -19.26 -8.50 11.14
C PHE A 70 -20.39 -7.46 11.14
N ASN A 71 -20.07 -6.23 11.57
CA ASN A 71 -21.02 -5.13 11.58
C ASN A 71 -20.97 -4.38 10.24
N LEU A 72 -22.00 -4.55 9.42
CA LEU A 72 -22.09 -3.90 8.11
C LEU A 72 -22.04 -2.36 8.21
N ASN A 73 -22.72 -1.76 9.20
CA ASN A 73 -22.75 -0.31 9.34
C ASN A 73 -21.35 0.25 9.65
N GLU A 74 -20.60 -0.43 10.51
CA GLU A 74 -19.23 -0.03 10.84
C GLU A 74 -18.30 -0.14 9.62
N THR A 75 -18.42 -1.22 8.84
CA THR A 75 -17.66 -1.39 7.59
C THR A 75 -18.00 -0.29 6.58
N MET A 76 -19.28 0.07 6.44
CA MET A 76 -19.68 1.14 5.52
C MET A 76 -19.14 2.51 5.92
N VAL A 77 -19.09 2.82 7.23
CA VAL A 77 -18.48 4.06 7.73
C VAL A 77 -16.98 4.10 7.43
N GLN A 78 -16.26 3.00 7.66
CA GLN A 78 -14.82 2.92 7.34
C GLN A 78 -14.54 3.14 5.85
N VAL A 79 -15.39 2.58 4.98
CA VAL A 79 -15.30 2.82 3.53
C VAL A 79 -15.53 4.30 3.22
N GLN A 80 -16.57 4.92 3.76
CA GLN A 80 -16.86 6.34 3.55
C GLN A 80 -15.68 7.24 3.96
N GLU A 81 -15.12 7.04 5.15
CA GLU A 81 -13.98 7.82 5.66
C GLU A 81 -12.74 7.71 4.75
N GLN A 82 -12.48 6.52 4.20
CA GLN A 82 -11.35 6.29 3.29
C GLN A 82 -11.47 7.11 1.99
N PHE A 83 -12.70 7.35 1.51
CA PHE A 83 -12.94 8.11 0.28
C PHE A 83 -13.17 9.62 0.52
N GLU A 84 -13.59 10.05 1.72
CA GLU A 84 -13.71 11.47 2.06
C GLU A 84 -12.35 12.20 2.02
N GLY A 85 -11.26 11.54 2.45
CA GLY A 85 -9.90 12.08 2.34
C GLY A 85 -9.42 12.34 0.90
N ILE A 86 -10.04 11.69 -0.09
CA ILE A 86 -9.75 11.87 -1.53
C ILE A 86 -10.46 13.12 -2.07
N HIS A 87 -11.59 13.54 -1.48
CA HIS A 87 -12.33 14.73 -1.90
C HIS A 87 -11.61 16.03 -1.48
N LEU A 88 -11.06 16.07 -0.26
CA LEU A 88 -10.35 17.24 0.29
C LEU A 88 -8.98 17.53 -0.36
N SER A 89 -8.44 16.57 -1.13
CA SER A 89 -7.18 16.75 -1.88
C SER A 89 -7.38 17.31 -3.30
N HIS A 90 -8.63 17.42 -3.77
CA HIS A 90 -8.98 18.04 -5.06
C HIS A 90 -9.56 19.46 -4.94
N GLU A 91 -9.99 19.92 -3.76
CA GLU A 91 -10.50 21.30 -3.56
C GLU A 91 -9.42 22.33 -3.18
N ASN A 92 -8.15 21.93 -3.02
CA ASN A 92 -7.03 22.84 -2.71
C ASN A 92 -6.11 23.10 -3.92
N HIS A 93 -6.64 23.05 -5.15
CA HIS A 93 -5.95 23.59 -6.32
C HIS A 93 -6.82 24.50 -7.17
#